data_AF-A0A1I6S739-F1
#
_entry.id   AF-A0A1I6S739-F1
#
_cell.length_a   1.000
_cell.length_b   1.000
_cell.length_c   1.000
_cell.angle_alpha   90.00
_cell.angle_beta   90.00
_cell.angle_gamma   90.00
#
_symmetry.space_group_name_H-M   'P 1'
#
loop_
_entity.id
_entity.type
_entity.pdbx_description
1 polymer ?
#
loop_
_entity_poly.entity_id
_entity_poly.type
_entity_poly.pdbx_seq_one_letter_code
_entity_poly.pdbx_strand_id
1 'polypeptide(L)' 'MRDVLKTVLFRRSSAMVVEECRRCGTTVGSTAANCPECDCEEIVRYTIQ' A
#
# COMPACT_ATOMS: atom_id res chain seq x y z
N MET A 1 2.52 22.95 18.73
CA MET A 1 2.56 22.52 17.31
C MET A 1 3.56 21.40 17.03
N ARG A 2 4.77 21.39 17.60
CA ARG A 2 5.78 20.35 17.32
C ARG A 2 5.37 18.93 17.75
N ASP A 3 4.57 18.78 18.80
CA ASP A 3 4.19 17.46 19.34
C ASP A 3 3.19 16.71 18.46
N VAL A 4 2.28 17.43 17.79
CA VAL A 4 1.29 16.83 16.88
C VAL A 4 1.98 16.22 15.65
N LEU A 5 3.01 16.90 15.12
CA LEU A 5 3.79 16.40 13.98
C LEU A 5 4.57 15.14 14.37
N LYS A 6 5.12 15.07 15.58
CA LYS A 6 5.76 13.84 16.09
C LYS A 6 4.76 12.69 16.14
N THR A 7 3.54 12.90 16.64
CA THR A 7 2.53 11.83 16.69
C THR A 7 2.17 11.30 15.31
N VAL A 8 1.99 12.16 14.29
CA VAL A 8 1.67 11.71 12.93
C VAL A 8 2.84 10.98 12.27
N LEU A 9 4.07 11.46 12.47
CA LEU A 9 5.28 10.85 11.90
C LEU A 9 5.64 9.52 12.60
N PHE A 10 5.51 9.44 13.93
CA PHE A 10 5.86 8.23 14.70
C PHE A 10 4.77 7.16 14.70
N ARG A 11 3.51 7.49 14.37
CA ARG A 11 2.43 6.50 14.16
C ARG A 11 2.67 5.62 12.92
N ARG A 12 3.69 5.92 12.11
CA ARG A 12 4.04 5.19 10.88
C ARG A 12 5.09 4.09 11.07
N SER A 13 5.40 3.73 12.31
CA SER A 13 6.38 2.67 12.63
C SER A 13 5.86 1.24 12.40
N SER A 14 4.60 1.06 12.02
CA SER A 14 4.13 -0.21 11.44
C SER A 14 4.49 -0.23 9.96
N ALA A 15 5.38 -1.14 9.56
CA ALA A 15 5.71 -1.39 8.15
C ALA A 15 4.42 -1.49 7.33
N MET A 16 4.17 -0.50 6.47
CA MET A 16 2.98 -0.46 5.65
C MET A 16 3.25 -1.26 4.39
N VAL A 17 2.59 -2.40 4.27
CA VAL A 17 2.59 -3.19 3.04
C VAL A 17 1.59 -2.55 2.08
N VAL A 18 2.03 -2.27 0.87
CA VAL A 18 1.18 -1.82 -0.23
C VAL A 18 1.28 -2.83 -1.37
N GLU A 19 0.13 -3.18 -1.93
CA GLU A 19 -0.01 -4.07 -3.07
C GLU A 19 -0.67 -3.31 -4.21
N GLU A 20 -0.10 -3.35 -5.41
CA GLU A 20 -0.55 -2.57 -6.56
C GLU A 20 -0.55 -3.42 -7.83
N CYS A 21 -1.53 -3.20 -8.71
CA CYS A 21 -1.52 -3.78 -10.03
C CYS A 21 -0.40 -3.18 -10.86
N ARG A 22 0.47 -4.03 -11.41
CA ARG A 22 1.59 -3.61 -12.26
C ARG A 22 1.14 -3.04 -13.60
N ARG A 23 -0.09 -3.36 -14.05
CA ARG A 23 -0.63 -2.91 -15.33
C ARG A 23 -1.30 -1.54 -15.25
N CYS A 24 -2.21 -1.33 -14.31
CA CYS A 24 -3.02 -0.11 -14.23
C CYS A 24 -2.74 0.77 -13.01
N GLY A 25 -1.91 0.32 -12.05
CA GLY A 25 -1.56 1.08 -10.86
C GLY A 25 -2.63 1.07 -9.76
N THR A 26 -3.72 0.33 -9.93
CA THR A 26 -4.75 0.21 -8.87
C THR A 26 -4.16 -0.44 -7.63
N THR A 27 -4.32 0.20 -6.47
CA THR A 27 -3.99 -0.43 -5.18
C THR A 27 -4.96 -1.59 -4.93
N VAL A 28 -4.40 -2.76 -4.68
CA VAL A 28 -5.14 -4.01 -4.52
C VAL A 28 -5.15 -4.40 -3.04
N GLY A 29 -6.28 -4.91 -2.56
CA GLY A 29 -6.38 -5.46 -1.21
C GLY A 29 -5.66 -6.81 -1.11
N SER A 30 -5.16 -7.14 0.08
CA SER A 30 -4.24 -8.27 0.32
C SER A 30 -4.78 -9.68 0.07
N THR A 31 -6.05 -9.81 -0.27
CA THR A 31 -6.71 -11.10 -0.57
C THR A 31 -7.09 -11.25 -2.04
N ALA A 32 -6.84 -10.26 -2.89
CA ALA A 32 -7.24 -10.34 -4.30
C ALA A 32 -6.13 -10.98 -5.13
N ALA A 33 -6.47 -12.06 -5.83
CA ALA A 33 -5.57 -12.74 -6.76
C ALA A 33 -5.37 -11.97 -8.07
N ASN A 34 -6.37 -11.15 -8.45
CA ASN A 34 -6.42 -10.40 -9.69
C ASN A 34 -6.78 -8.94 -9.39
N CYS A 35 -6.33 -8.03 -10.25
CA CYS A 35 -6.72 -6.64 -10.17
C CYS A 35 -8.23 -6.48 -10.49
N PRO A 36 -9.03 -5.86 -9.62
CA PRO A 36 -10.47 -5.70 -9.85
C PRO A 36 -10.81 -4.75 -11.01
N GLU A 37 -9.87 -3.91 -11.44
CA GLU A 37 -10.09 -2.90 -12.49
C GLU A 37 -9.74 -3.39 -13.90
N CYS A 38 -8.71 -4.25 -14.02
CA CYS A 38 -8.20 -4.68 -15.33
C CYS A 38 -7.98 -6.19 -15.46
N ASP A 39 -8.38 -6.95 -14.44
CA ASP A 39 -8.30 -8.42 -14.34
C ASP A 39 -6.89 -9.01 -14.49
N CYS A 40 -5.86 -8.19 -14.33
CA CYS A 40 -4.47 -8.62 -14.42
C CYS A 40 -4.00 -9.30 -13.12
N GLU A 41 -3.26 -10.41 -13.25
CA GLU A 41 -2.68 -11.18 -12.14
C GLU A 41 -1.33 -10.62 -11.64
N GLU A 42 -0.72 -9.70 -12.40
CA GLU A 42 0.56 -9.11 -12.00
C GLU A 42 0.36 -8.05 -10.93
N ILE A 43 0.43 -8.47 -9.65
CA ILE A 43 0.40 -7.61 -8.48
C ILE A 43 1.81 -7.47 -7.89
N VAL A 44 2.29 -6.24 -7.75
CA VAL A 44 3.56 -5.92 -7.09
C VAL A 44 3.30 -5.56 -5.63
N ARG A 45 4.20 -5.97 -4.75
CA ARG A 45 4.14 -5.69 -3.31
C ARG A 45 5.40 -4.98 -2.87
N TYR A 46 5.24 -3.90 -2.12
CA TYR A 46 6.35 -3.19 -1.48
C TYR A 46 6.02 -2.83 -0.04
N THR A 47 7.09 -2.69 0.75
CA THR A 47 7.01 -2.30 2.15
C THR A 47 7.54 -0.88 2.27
N ILE A 48 6.74 0.00 2.84
CA ILE A 48 7.17 1.36 3.20
C ILE A 48 7.75 1.29 4.62
N GLN A 49 9.03 1.66 4.76
CA GLN A 49 9.74 1.81 6.02
C GLN A 49 9.88 3.28 6.41
#